data_AF-A0A5E3XP98-F1
#
_entry.id   AF-A0A5E3XP98-F1
#
_cell.length_a   1.000
_cell.length_b   1.000
_cell.length_c   1.000
_cell.angle_alpha   90.00
_cell.angle_beta   90.00
_cell.angle_gamma   90.00
#
_symmetry.space_group_name_H-M   'P 1'
#
loop_
_entity.id
_entity.type
_entity.pdbx_description
1 polymer ?
#
loop_
_entity_poly.entity_id
_entity_poly.type
_entity_poly.pdbx_seq_one_letter_code
_entity_poly.pdbx_strand_id
1 'polypeptide(L)'
;MATSLPQSLHNYTQELQVLNALHDYTTSSIVPSLLFESFIVGVLFASVPLGSYLISAKLRSDARIPLILSQWAVSIAVITHWGLSLHQLYRLLDGSALGIALGEPDDATLNSKDFSIHTDYANAWTYLLPIVTETVLFGLVTVLFVVTAWTTLRQLHTRRLSFATGLVPAVATVMYAFSLAHWAVSVQYFTADAHAINQSGNDNDVVPPVTALVVLLTLNAVMGDAIVLWRMCVVWKNKRPILVFAVGLALVTLALNIVNVVVTADNNGYQNKFLVQQNVPVFSETILGIMAAFISLASNACATMLVGIKVWLLRSQLANHAHTSDRRTVVERFMELLVDSGLVYTGIWIFYCVSFFMPIATHTFLQVESLSYSIQITAVDHLNAGMAQMTTIYPLIIFILVALDRTYHEHGPRALHTSEQLSRWDADVPIALDMHVMGDERGRERSEGAASYSKVSNPTDSW
;
A
#
# COMPACT_ATOMS: atom_id res chain seq x y z
N MET A 1 -0.95 64.74 -29.51
CA MET A 1 -0.45 63.37 -29.36
C MET A 1 -0.25 63.13 -27.87
N ALA A 2 -1.34 62.87 -27.16
CA ALA A 2 -1.32 62.56 -25.73
C ALA A 2 -1.40 61.04 -25.62
N THR A 3 -0.40 60.47 -24.98
CA THR A 3 -0.17 59.04 -24.77
C THR A 3 -1.26 58.45 -23.87
N SER A 4 -2.17 57.68 -24.46
CA SER A 4 -3.14 56.85 -23.76
C SER A 4 -2.47 55.55 -23.28
N LEU A 5 -1.76 55.64 -22.16
CA LEU A 5 -1.27 54.49 -21.39
C LEU A 5 -1.45 54.83 -19.90
N PRO A 6 -2.58 54.42 -19.29
CA PRO A 6 -2.52 54.00 -17.88
C PRO A 6 -3.55 52.95 -17.41
N GLN A 7 -4.48 52.46 -18.24
CA GLN A 7 -5.53 51.54 -17.74
C GLN A 7 -5.13 50.07 -17.75
N SER A 8 -4.37 49.60 -18.76
CA SER A 8 -3.94 48.20 -18.83
C SER A 8 -2.92 47.83 -17.75
N LEU A 9 -1.97 48.73 -17.48
CA LEU A 9 -0.91 48.48 -16.48
C LEU A 9 -1.46 48.39 -15.05
N HIS A 10 -2.51 49.15 -14.73
CA HIS A 10 -3.12 49.14 -13.41
C HIS A 10 -3.86 47.82 -13.13
N ASN A 11 -4.54 47.28 -14.15
CA ASN A 11 -5.24 46.00 -14.06
C ASN A 11 -4.27 44.84 -13.81
N TYR A 12 -3.10 44.86 -14.48
CA TYR A 12 -2.09 43.81 -14.34
C TYR A 12 -1.48 43.73 -12.92
N THR A 13 -1.16 44.87 -12.32
CA THR A 13 -0.64 44.88 -10.94
C THR A 13 -1.64 44.36 -9.91
N GLN A 14 -2.94 44.51 -10.16
CA GLN A 14 -4.00 43.98 -9.31
C GLN A 14 -4.13 42.46 -9.47
N GLU A 15 -4.06 41.95 -10.70
CA GLU A 15 -4.06 40.51 -10.99
C GLU A 15 -2.90 39.79 -10.30
N LEU A 16 -1.69 40.36 -10.35
CA LEU A 16 -0.51 39.79 -9.69
C LEU A 16 -0.66 39.75 -8.15
N GLN A 17 -1.24 40.79 -7.56
CA GLN A 17 -1.54 40.81 -6.12
C GLN A 17 -2.57 39.75 -5.73
N VAL A 18 -3.60 39.56 -6.56
CA VAL A 18 -4.61 38.52 -6.35
C VAL A 18 -3.98 37.14 -6.47
N LEU A 19 -3.11 36.91 -7.46
CA LEU A 19 -2.45 35.63 -7.66
C LEU A 19 -1.52 35.28 -6.49
N ASN A 20 -0.73 36.25 -5.99
CA ASN A 20 0.11 36.05 -4.81
C ASN A 20 -0.73 35.76 -3.55
N ALA A 21 -1.81 36.53 -3.32
CA ALA A 21 -2.69 36.29 -2.18
C ALA A 21 -3.38 34.91 -2.26
N LEU A 22 -3.74 34.48 -3.47
CA LEU A 22 -4.29 33.16 -3.72
C LEU A 22 -3.25 32.05 -3.49
N HIS A 23 -2.01 32.26 -3.93
CA HIS A 23 -0.90 31.35 -3.69
C HIS A 23 -0.69 31.13 -2.19
N ASP A 24 -0.57 32.23 -1.44
CA ASP A 24 -0.39 32.20 0.01
C ASP A 24 -1.56 31.53 0.72
N TYR A 25 -2.80 31.83 0.32
CA TYR A 25 -3.98 31.20 0.89
C TYR A 25 -4.01 29.70 0.60
N THR A 26 -3.72 29.31 -0.65
CA THR A 26 -3.79 27.91 -1.08
C THR A 26 -2.70 27.09 -0.41
N THR A 27 -1.45 27.57 -0.39
CA THR A 27 -0.32 26.89 0.25
C THR A 27 -0.47 26.78 1.76
N SER A 28 -0.94 27.82 2.44
CA SER A 28 -1.07 27.83 3.91
C SER A 28 -2.31 27.12 4.44
N SER A 29 -3.42 27.13 3.69
CA SER A 29 -4.73 26.69 4.19
C SER A 29 -5.28 25.48 3.44
N ILE A 30 -5.28 25.51 2.11
CA ILE A 30 -5.89 24.44 1.29
C ILE A 30 -5.01 23.21 1.26
N VAL A 31 -3.70 23.36 0.99
CA VAL A 31 -2.78 22.23 0.81
C VAL A 31 -2.70 21.34 2.06
N PRO A 32 -2.49 21.86 3.29
CA PRO A 32 -2.42 21.00 4.47
C PRO A 32 -3.71 20.22 4.72
N SER A 33 -4.88 20.84 4.50
CA SER A 33 -6.18 20.17 4.61
C SER A 33 -6.31 19.07 3.59
N LEU A 34 -5.97 19.36 2.32
CA LEU A 34 -6.06 18.38 1.24
C LEU A 34 -5.11 17.20 1.45
N LEU A 35 -3.88 17.43 1.93
CA LEU A 35 -2.94 16.36 2.25
C LEU A 35 -3.46 15.48 3.39
N PHE A 36 -4.06 16.09 4.42
CA PHE A 36 -4.70 15.34 5.49
C PHE A 36 -5.88 14.51 4.99
N GLU A 37 -6.78 15.09 4.20
CA GLU A 37 -7.90 14.36 3.57
C GLU A 37 -7.41 13.20 2.70
N SER A 38 -6.36 13.44 1.91
CA SER A 38 -5.71 12.43 1.06
C SER A 38 -5.16 11.27 1.88
N PHE A 39 -4.50 11.56 3.01
CA PHE A 39 -4.02 10.54 3.93
C PHE A 39 -5.19 9.70 4.49
N ILE A 40 -6.28 10.34 4.92
CA ILE A 40 -7.47 9.66 5.44
C ILE A 40 -8.12 8.76 4.37
N VAL A 41 -8.21 9.23 3.12
CA VAL A 41 -8.69 8.41 1.99
C VAL A 41 -7.81 7.16 1.81
N GLY A 42 -6.49 7.31 1.88
CA GLY A 42 -5.54 6.19 1.89
C GLY A 42 -5.80 5.18 3.00
N VAL A 43 -6.03 5.67 4.23
CA VAL A 43 -6.37 4.85 5.40
C VAL A 43 -7.69 4.08 5.18
N LEU A 44 -8.70 4.72 4.60
CA LEU A 44 -9.99 4.10 4.31
C LEU A 44 -9.87 2.98 3.25
N PHE A 45 -9.05 3.19 2.21
CA PHE A 45 -8.81 2.16 1.19
C PHE A 45 -8.26 0.85 1.75
N ALA A 46 -7.43 0.89 2.81
CA ALA A 46 -6.95 -0.30 3.48
C ALA A 46 -7.90 -0.83 4.55
N SER A 47 -8.42 0.06 5.40
CA SER A 47 -9.17 -0.32 6.59
C SER A 47 -10.58 -0.83 6.31
N VAL A 48 -11.25 -0.34 5.27
CA VAL A 48 -12.66 -0.70 4.97
C VAL A 48 -12.78 -2.11 4.40
N PRO A 49 -11.97 -2.55 3.42
CA PRO A 49 -11.95 -3.95 2.99
C PRO A 49 -11.53 -4.89 4.13
N LEU A 50 -10.52 -4.51 4.91
CA LEU A 50 -10.04 -5.30 6.04
C LEU A 50 -11.11 -5.42 7.14
N GLY A 51 -11.75 -4.32 7.49
CA GLY A 51 -12.86 -4.28 8.45
C GLY A 51 -14.05 -5.10 7.99
N SER A 52 -14.44 -4.97 6.70
CA SER A 52 -15.50 -5.77 6.08
C SER A 52 -15.20 -7.27 6.13
N TYR A 53 -13.94 -7.64 5.86
CA TYR A 53 -13.48 -9.03 5.96
C TYR A 53 -13.55 -9.54 7.40
N LEU A 54 -13.08 -8.75 8.37
CA LEU A 54 -13.11 -9.12 9.79
C LEU A 54 -14.53 -9.26 10.34
N ILE A 55 -15.44 -8.35 9.97
CA ILE A 55 -16.86 -8.42 10.33
C ILE A 55 -17.48 -9.67 9.72
N SER A 56 -17.22 -9.94 8.43
CA SER A 56 -17.73 -11.13 7.74
C SER A 56 -17.22 -12.44 8.35
N ALA A 57 -15.98 -12.45 8.85
CA ALA A 57 -15.38 -13.64 9.44
C ALA A 57 -15.83 -13.88 10.89
N LYS A 58 -16.09 -12.82 11.68
CA LYS A 58 -16.42 -12.94 13.11
C LYS A 58 -17.92 -12.92 13.42
N LEU A 59 -18.73 -12.17 12.68
CA LEU A 59 -20.16 -12.06 12.95
C LEU A 59 -20.94 -13.04 12.08
N ARG A 60 -21.65 -13.96 12.74
CA ARG A 60 -22.53 -14.95 12.10
C ARG A 60 -23.99 -14.47 11.98
N SER A 61 -24.29 -13.25 12.42
CA SER A 61 -25.63 -12.67 12.55
C SER A 61 -25.97 -11.75 11.37
N ASP A 62 -27.28 -11.61 11.08
CA ASP A 62 -27.84 -10.70 10.07
C ASP A 62 -27.41 -9.23 10.28
N ALA A 63 -26.95 -8.86 11.48
CA ALA A 63 -26.35 -7.56 11.77
C ALA A 63 -25.04 -7.26 10.97
N ARG A 64 -24.45 -8.27 10.32
CA ARG A 64 -23.27 -8.12 9.43
C ARG A 64 -23.51 -7.13 8.30
N ILE A 65 -24.62 -7.31 7.58
CA ILE A 65 -24.90 -6.60 6.33
C ILE A 65 -25.00 -5.09 6.56
N PRO A 66 -25.79 -4.59 7.53
CA PRO A 66 -25.89 -3.15 7.75
C PRO A 66 -24.57 -2.53 8.23
N LEU A 67 -23.74 -3.26 8.99
CA LEU A 67 -22.42 -2.77 9.42
C LEU A 67 -21.45 -2.62 8.25
N ILE A 68 -21.36 -3.61 7.38
CA ILE A 68 -20.53 -3.54 6.17
C ILE A 68 -21.04 -2.42 5.27
N LEU A 69 -22.35 -2.36 5.01
CA LEU A 69 -22.95 -1.32 4.17
C LEU A 69 -22.68 0.09 4.72
N SER A 70 -22.79 0.27 6.04
CA SER A 70 -22.47 1.53 6.71
C SER A 70 -21.02 1.95 6.52
N GLN A 71 -20.06 1.04 6.69
CA GLN A 71 -18.64 1.33 6.47
C GLN A 71 -18.36 1.75 5.01
N TRP A 72 -18.93 1.03 4.04
CA TRP A 72 -18.78 1.38 2.62
C TRP A 72 -19.45 2.71 2.28
N ALA A 73 -20.64 2.99 2.82
CA ALA A 73 -21.34 4.25 2.60
C ALA A 73 -20.54 5.46 3.11
N VAL A 74 -19.98 5.37 4.33
CA VAL A 74 -19.10 6.41 4.88
C VAL A 74 -17.87 6.59 4.01
N SER A 75 -17.27 5.51 3.55
CA SER A 75 -16.07 5.56 2.69
C SER A 75 -16.35 6.24 1.35
N ILE A 76 -17.47 5.90 0.71
CA ILE A 76 -17.91 6.52 -0.54
C ILE A 76 -18.15 8.02 -0.32
N ALA A 77 -18.79 8.40 0.78
CA ALA A 77 -19.03 9.82 1.10
C ALA A 77 -17.72 10.60 1.28
N VAL A 78 -16.75 10.05 2.01
CA VAL A 78 -15.43 10.69 2.21
C VAL A 78 -14.64 10.77 0.91
N ILE A 79 -14.61 9.71 0.09
CA ILE A 79 -13.94 9.71 -1.21
C ILE A 79 -14.60 10.73 -2.14
N THR A 80 -15.93 10.83 -2.12
CA THR A 80 -16.66 11.82 -2.92
C THR A 80 -16.31 13.24 -2.49
N HIS A 81 -16.28 13.50 -1.18
CA HIS A 81 -15.89 14.79 -0.63
C HIS A 81 -14.45 15.18 -1.02
N TRP A 82 -13.49 14.26 -0.84
CA TRP A 82 -12.10 14.45 -1.26
C TRP A 82 -11.97 14.71 -2.77
N GLY A 83 -12.70 13.96 -3.60
CA GLY A 83 -12.71 14.17 -5.05
C GLY A 83 -13.26 15.55 -5.44
N LEU A 84 -14.29 16.03 -4.75
CA LEU A 84 -14.83 17.38 -4.94
C LEU A 84 -13.84 18.46 -4.47
N SER A 85 -13.14 18.24 -3.35
CA SER A 85 -12.08 19.12 -2.82
C SER A 85 -10.93 19.25 -3.82
N LEU A 86 -10.46 18.13 -4.36
CA LEU A 86 -9.43 18.09 -5.39
C LEU A 86 -9.87 18.78 -6.69
N HIS A 87 -11.13 18.58 -7.11
CA HIS A 87 -11.69 19.24 -8.29
C HIS A 87 -11.83 20.75 -8.10
N GLN A 88 -12.18 21.21 -6.90
CA GLN A 88 -12.20 22.63 -6.56
C GLN A 88 -10.80 23.24 -6.60
N LEU A 89 -9.81 22.57 -6.02
CA LEU A 89 -8.41 22.98 -6.13
C LEU A 89 -8.01 23.06 -7.60
N TYR A 90 -8.27 22.01 -8.40
CA TYR A 90 -7.94 22.01 -9.83
C TYR A 90 -8.54 23.22 -10.57
N ARG A 91 -9.80 23.57 -10.31
CA ARG A 91 -10.45 24.75 -10.91
C ARG A 91 -9.83 26.08 -10.47
N LEU A 92 -9.35 26.16 -9.22
CA LEU A 92 -8.61 27.32 -8.73
C LEU A 92 -7.24 27.43 -9.43
N LEU A 93 -6.56 26.30 -9.64
CA LEU A 93 -5.26 26.23 -10.30
C LEU A 93 -5.33 26.63 -11.78
N ASP A 94 -6.38 26.22 -12.49
CA ASP A 94 -6.60 26.53 -13.90
C ASP A 94 -7.06 27.98 -14.14
N GLY A 95 -7.20 28.81 -13.10
CA GLY A 95 -7.69 30.19 -13.20
C GLY A 95 -9.19 30.32 -13.56
N SER A 96 -9.82 29.23 -14.02
CA SER A 96 -11.23 29.15 -14.39
C SER A 96 -12.19 29.62 -13.28
N ALA A 97 -11.84 29.38 -12.01
CA ALA A 97 -12.63 29.83 -10.86
C ALA A 97 -12.60 31.37 -10.67
N LEU A 98 -11.55 32.03 -11.15
CA LEU A 98 -11.34 33.48 -11.03
C LEU A 98 -11.74 34.23 -12.29
N GLY A 99 -12.06 33.52 -13.38
CA GLY A 99 -12.30 34.11 -14.70
C GLY A 99 -11.03 34.70 -15.32
N ILE A 100 -9.86 34.41 -14.75
CA ILE A 100 -8.54 34.79 -15.26
C ILE A 100 -8.08 33.65 -16.15
N ALA A 101 -8.09 33.85 -17.47
CA ALA A 101 -7.45 32.90 -18.36
C ALA A 101 -5.94 33.01 -18.17
N LEU A 102 -5.30 31.98 -17.61
CA LEU A 102 -3.83 31.87 -17.53
C LEU A 102 -3.18 31.63 -18.92
N GLY A 103 -3.95 31.81 -20.00
CA GLY A 103 -3.50 31.66 -21.38
C GLY A 103 -2.84 32.94 -21.88
N GLU A 104 -1.75 32.73 -22.62
CA GLU A 104 -0.95 33.69 -23.39
C GLU A 104 -1.22 35.17 -23.11
N PRO A 105 -0.35 35.86 -22.34
CA PRO A 105 -0.38 37.30 -22.33
C PRO A 105 -0.08 37.79 -23.75
N ASP A 106 -1.08 38.41 -24.38
CA ASP A 106 -1.11 38.91 -25.77
C ASP A 106 -0.01 39.95 -26.09
N ASP A 107 0.87 40.25 -25.15
CA ASP A 107 1.77 41.39 -25.19
C ASP A 107 3.23 40.97 -24.94
N ALA A 108 4.09 41.19 -25.95
CA ALA A 108 5.55 41.04 -25.88
C ALA A 108 6.24 42.05 -24.93
N THR A 109 5.49 42.64 -24.00
CA THR A 109 5.89 43.73 -23.11
C THR A 109 5.91 43.33 -21.63
N LEU A 110 5.59 42.08 -21.28
CA LEU A 110 5.76 41.59 -19.92
C LEU A 110 7.20 41.72 -19.47
N ASN A 111 7.41 42.44 -18.36
CA ASN A 111 8.70 42.43 -17.69
C ASN A 111 9.05 40.99 -17.32
N SER A 112 10.33 40.63 -17.47
CA SER A 112 10.83 39.29 -17.17
C SER A 112 10.47 38.79 -15.76
N LYS A 113 10.30 39.70 -14.80
CA LYS A 113 9.89 39.42 -13.41
C LYS A 113 8.43 38.98 -13.29
N ASP A 114 7.54 39.48 -14.13
CA ASP A 114 6.12 39.22 -14.02
C ASP A 114 5.77 37.88 -14.69
N PHE A 115 6.47 37.57 -15.78
CA PHE A 115 6.46 36.25 -16.41
C PHE A 115 7.02 35.17 -15.47
N SER A 116 8.10 35.44 -14.74
CA SER A 116 8.67 34.47 -13.80
C SER A 116 7.71 34.09 -12.68
N ILE A 117 6.93 35.05 -12.15
CA ILE A 117 5.96 34.75 -11.07
C ILE A 117 4.85 33.81 -11.55
N HIS A 118 4.36 33.97 -12.78
CA HIS A 118 3.34 33.07 -13.35
C HIS A 118 3.89 31.66 -13.58
N THR A 119 5.13 31.55 -14.07
CA THR A 119 5.78 30.26 -14.26
C THR A 119 6.08 29.57 -12.93
N ASP A 120 6.54 30.33 -11.94
CA ASP A 120 6.86 29.81 -10.61
C ASP A 120 5.59 29.32 -9.90
N TYR A 121 4.50 30.09 -9.99
CA TYR A 121 3.18 29.67 -9.51
C TYR A 121 2.77 28.35 -10.16
N ALA A 122 2.74 28.27 -11.49
CA ALA A 122 2.34 27.06 -12.20
C ALA A 122 3.24 25.84 -11.87
N ASN A 123 4.55 26.05 -11.67
CA ASN A 123 5.51 25.00 -11.29
C ASN A 123 5.27 24.47 -9.87
N ALA A 124 5.00 25.33 -8.87
CA ALA A 124 4.70 24.85 -7.53
C ALA A 124 3.50 23.88 -7.52
N TRP A 125 2.50 24.16 -8.36
CA TRP A 125 1.29 23.35 -8.44
C TRP A 125 1.44 22.04 -9.19
N THR A 126 2.40 21.91 -10.10
CA THR A 126 2.67 20.60 -10.74
C THR A 126 3.21 19.58 -9.76
N TYR A 127 3.88 20.01 -8.68
CA TYR A 127 4.33 19.11 -7.61
C TYR A 127 3.20 18.71 -6.64
N LEU A 128 2.18 19.56 -6.50
CA LEU A 128 1.09 19.33 -5.55
C LEU A 128 0.23 18.10 -5.90
N LEU A 129 -0.05 17.88 -7.19
CA LEU A 129 -0.88 16.76 -7.62
C LEU A 129 -0.20 15.38 -7.38
N PRO A 130 1.08 15.19 -7.77
CA PRO A 130 1.85 13.99 -7.43
C PRO A 130 1.98 13.75 -5.92
N ILE A 131 2.22 14.78 -5.10
CA ILE A 131 2.33 14.59 -3.65
C ILE A 131 0.99 14.22 -2.99
N VAL A 132 -0.15 14.69 -3.53
CA VAL A 132 -1.47 14.21 -3.13
C VAL A 132 -1.61 12.72 -3.38
N THR A 133 -1.23 12.23 -4.56
CA THR A 133 -1.24 10.79 -4.86
C THR A 133 -0.29 9.99 -3.98
N GLU A 134 0.92 10.51 -3.72
CA GLU A 134 1.87 9.88 -2.80
C GLU A 134 1.28 9.78 -1.39
N THR A 135 0.58 10.83 -0.93
CA THR A 135 -0.01 10.89 0.41
C THR A 135 -1.17 9.89 0.59
N VAL A 136 -2.00 9.70 -0.44
CA VAL A 136 -3.02 8.62 -0.44
C VAL A 136 -2.36 7.25 -0.30
N LEU A 137 -1.30 6.99 -1.07
CA LEU A 137 -0.59 5.71 -1.01
C LEU A 137 0.13 5.52 0.34
N PHE A 138 0.69 6.58 0.90
CA PHE A 138 1.33 6.55 2.22
C PHE A 138 0.34 6.25 3.36
N GLY A 139 -0.90 6.78 3.28
CA GLY A 139 -1.98 6.41 4.19
C GLY A 139 -2.30 4.91 4.15
N LEU A 140 -2.36 4.34 2.94
CA LEU A 140 -2.55 2.91 2.73
C LEU A 140 -1.39 2.08 3.33
N VAL A 141 -0.13 2.47 3.03
CA VAL A 141 1.09 1.86 3.59
C VAL A 141 1.07 1.87 5.12
N THR A 142 0.64 2.97 5.73
CA THR A 142 0.59 3.11 7.20
C THR A 142 -0.35 2.09 7.83
N VAL A 143 -1.54 1.88 7.27
CA VAL A 143 -2.47 0.85 7.78
C VAL A 143 -1.88 -0.55 7.61
N LEU A 144 -1.31 -0.88 6.45
CA LEU A 144 -0.69 -2.17 6.22
C LEU A 144 0.48 -2.43 7.16
N PHE A 145 1.29 -1.41 7.44
CA PHE A 145 2.38 -1.50 8.40
C PHE A 145 1.85 -1.75 9.81
N VAL A 146 0.82 -1.02 10.26
CA VAL A 146 0.18 -1.25 11.58
C VAL A 146 -0.36 -2.67 11.70
N VAL A 147 -1.02 -3.20 10.66
CA VAL A 147 -1.53 -4.58 10.64
C VAL A 147 -0.37 -5.59 10.68
N THR A 148 0.70 -5.34 9.94
CA THR A 148 1.91 -6.19 9.92
C THR A 148 2.60 -6.18 11.29
N ALA A 149 2.78 -5.01 11.89
CA ALA A 149 3.35 -4.84 13.22
C ALA A 149 2.48 -5.53 14.29
N TRP A 150 1.16 -5.35 14.23
CA TRP A 150 0.23 -5.99 15.17
C TRP A 150 0.29 -7.52 15.08
N THR A 151 0.25 -8.07 13.86
CA THR A 151 0.28 -9.52 13.65
C THR A 151 1.62 -10.13 14.07
N THR A 152 2.74 -9.47 13.78
CA THR A 152 4.09 -9.92 14.18
C THR A 152 4.31 -9.80 15.69
N LEU A 153 3.90 -8.70 16.33
CA LEU A 153 3.97 -8.53 17.78
C LEU A 153 3.13 -9.58 18.51
N ARG A 154 1.92 -9.87 18.01
CA ARG A 154 1.09 -10.93 18.58
C ARG A 154 1.75 -12.31 18.47
N GLN A 155 2.44 -12.59 17.37
CA GLN A 155 3.21 -13.83 17.20
C GLN A 155 4.43 -13.91 18.12
N LEU A 156 5.11 -12.77 18.36
CA LEU A 156 6.24 -12.68 19.30
C LEU A 156 5.80 -12.91 20.74
N HIS A 157 4.60 -12.47 21.10
CA HIS A 157 4.05 -12.70 22.44
C HIS A 157 3.71 -14.18 22.69
N THR A 158 3.26 -14.92 21.67
CA THR A 158 2.87 -16.33 21.81
C THR A 158 3.99 -17.34 21.60
N ARG A 159 5.13 -16.94 21.00
CA ARG A 159 6.24 -17.85 20.66
C ARG A 159 7.56 -17.41 21.28
N ARG A 160 8.40 -18.37 21.68
CA ARG A 160 9.83 -18.13 22.01
C ARG A 160 10.53 -17.51 20.79
N LEU A 161 11.25 -16.39 20.99
CA LEU A 161 11.99 -15.68 19.95
C LEU A 161 12.87 -16.64 19.14
N SER A 162 12.53 -16.82 17.87
CA SER A 162 13.46 -17.34 16.86
C SER A 162 13.96 -16.17 16.02
N PHE A 163 15.23 -16.22 15.62
CA PHE A 163 15.87 -15.21 14.76
C PHE A 163 15.08 -14.96 13.47
N ALA A 164 14.48 -16.02 12.88
CA ALA A 164 13.65 -15.91 11.69
C ALA A 164 12.30 -15.19 11.93
N THR A 165 11.83 -15.11 13.18
CA THR A 165 10.59 -14.41 13.55
C THR A 165 10.82 -12.89 13.66
N GLY A 166 12.05 -12.46 13.97
CA GLY A 166 12.40 -11.03 14.06
C GLY A 166 12.73 -10.37 12.71
N LEU A 167 13.09 -11.14 11.68
CA LEU A 167 13.49 -10.58 10.38
C LEU A 167 12.34 -9.89 9.64
N VAL A 168 11.14 -10.49 9.63
CA VAL A 168 9.96 -9.92 8.96
C VAL A 168 9.58 -8.54 9.51
N PRO A 169 9.37 -8.35 10.83
CA PRO A 169 9.06 -7.04 11.37
C PRO A 169 10.21 -6.05 11.17
N ALA A 170 11.48 -6.48 11.27
CA ALA A 170 12.61 -5.60 11.04
C ALA A 170 12.63 -5.05 9.60
N VAL A 171 12.47 -5.91 8.59
CA VAL A 171 12.40 -5.49 7.18
C VAL A 171 11.20 -4.59 6.94
N ALA A 172 10.03 -4.93 7.47
CA ALA A 172 8.83 -4.10 7.37
C ALA A 172 9.02 -2.70 7.97
N THR A 173 9.68 -2.60 9.12
CA THR A 173 9.99 -1.31 9.77
C THR A 173 10.98 -0.49 8.95
N VAL A 174 12.02 -1.10 8.38
CA VAL A 174 12.99 -0.39 7.53
C VAL A 174 12.32 0.15 6.26
N MET A 175 11.54 -0.67 5.57
CA MET A 175 10.81 -0.23 4.37
C MET A 175 9.81 0.89 4.69
N TYR A 176 9.07 0.77 5.80
CA TYR A 176 8.16 1.82 6.25
C TYR A 176 8.91 3.13 6.58
N ALA A 177 10.06 3.04 7.25
CA ALA A 177 10.87 4.21 7.58
C ALA A 177 11.39 4.92 6.33
N PHE A 178 11.80 4.18 5.29
CA PHE A 178 12.19 4.77 4.01
C PHE A 178 11.01 5.40 3.27
N SER A 179 9.84 4.75 3.27
CA SER A 179 8.62 5.33 2.70
C SER A 179 8.16 6.60 3.41
N LEU A 180 8.26 6.64 4.75
CA LEU A 180 7.97 7.82 5.57
C LEU A 180 8.97 8.94 5.30
N ALA A 181 10.27 8.61 5.25
CA ALA A 181 11.31 9.57 4.94
C ALA A 181 11.14 10.15 3.53
N HIS A 182 10.79 9.32 2.55
CA HIS A 182 10.54 9.76 1.18
C HIS A 182 9.39 10.78 1.14
N TRP A 183 8.24 10.41 1.71
CA TRP A 183 7.09 11.31 1.80
C TRP A 183 7.41 12.61 2.55
N ALA A 184 8.13 12.53 3.67
CA ALA A 184 8.52 13.70 4.45
C ALA A 184 9.43 14.65 3.65
N VAL A 185 10.39 14.10 2.89
CA VAL A 185 11.26 14.89 2.01
C VAL A 185 10.44 15.50 0.85
N SER A 186 9.49 14.77 0.25
CA SER A 186 8.58 15.30 -0.77
C SER A 186 7.78 16.51 -0.25
N VAL A 187 7.23 16.42 0.97
CA VAL A 187 6.49 17.53 1.60
C VAL A 187 7.40 18.70 1.89
N GLN A 188 8.59 18.45 2.46
CA GLN A 188 9.56 19.52 2.74
C GLN A 188 9.99 20.24 1.47
N TYR A 189 10.24 19.50 0.39
CA TYR A 189 10.59 20.07 -0.91
C TYR A 189 9.49 20.97 -1.44
N PHE A 190 8.24 20.50 -1.45
CA PHE A 190 7.09 21.31 -1.84
C PHE A 190 6.96 22.59 -0.99
N THR A 191 7.10 22.48 0.33
CA THR A 191 7.01 23.66 1.22
C THR A 191 8.14 24.66 1.00
N ALA A 192 9.37 24.18 0.75
CA ALA A 192 10.51 25.03 0.49
C ALA A 192 10.34 25.79 -0.84
N ASP A 193 9.89 25.09 -1.88
CA ASP A 193 9.61 25.66 -3.20
C ASP A 193 8.48 26.71 -3.12
N ALA A 194 7.37 26.38 -2.46
CA ALA A 194 6.26 27.30 -2.25
C ALA A 194 6.66 28.59 -1.50
N HIS A 195 7.63 28.52 -0.58
CA HIS A 195 8.15 29.69 0.15
C HIS A 195 9.20 30.48 -0.63
N ALA A 196 9.98 29.85 -1.50
CA ALA A 196 11.02 30.52 -2.30
C ALA A 196 10.42 31.55 -3.26
N ILE A 197 9.24 31.27 -3.82
CA ILE A 197 8.49 32.17 -4.73
C ILE A 197 8.20 33.53 -4.06
N ASN A 198 7.96 33.52 -2.75
CA ASN A 198 7.63 34.71 -1.97
C ASN A 198 8.86 35.56 -1.60
N GLN A 199 10.08 35.03 -1.73
CA GLN A 199 11.33 35.68 -1.32
C GLN A 199 12.28 35.90 -2.51
N SER A 200 11.77 36.48 -3.59
CA SER A 200 12.43 36.76 -4.88
C SER A 200 13.65 37.69 -4.85
N GLY A 201 14.57 37.51 -3.90
CA GLY A 201 15.78 38.30 -3.75
C GLY A 201 16.92 37.66 -2.96
N ASN A 202 16.80 36.43 -2.45
CA ASN A 202 17.92 35.77 -1.76
C ASN A 202 18.23 34.40 -2.36
N ASP A 203 19.17 34.41 -3.31
CA ASP A 203 19.76 33.29 -4.05
C ASP A 203 20.61 32.39 -3.11
N ASN A 204 20.00 31.88 -2.05
CA ASN A 204 20.62 30.80 -1.28
C ASN A 204 20.27 29.49 -1.98
N ASP A 205 21.28 28.84 -2.56
CA ASP A 205 21.22 27.52 -3.20
C ASP A 205 20.52 26.50 -2.28
N VAL A 206 19.20 26.39 -2.41
CA VAL A 206 18.46 25.22 -1.93
C VAL A 206 18.80 24.10 -2.91
N VAL A 207 19.92 23.42 -2.65
CA VAL A 207 20.29 22.20 -3.39
C VAL A 207 19.10 21.25 -3.31
N PRO A 208 18.50 20.84 -4.45
CA PRO A 208 17.32 19.99 -4.44
C PRO A 208 17.64 18.66 -3.73
N PRO A 209 16.84 18.21 -2.73
CA PRO A 209 16.98 16.89 -2.12
C PRO A 209 16.52 15.76 -3.07
N VAL A 210 16.57 15.97 -4.39
CA VAL A 210 16.24 15.00 -5.43
C VAL A 210 17.09 13.75 -5.26
N THR A 211 18.38 13.90 -4.94
CA THR A 211 19.27 12.76 -4.66
C THR A 211 18.76 11.93 -3.48
N ALA A 212 18.21 12.56 -2.42
CA ALA A 212 17.67 11.84 -1.27
C ALA A 212 16.40 11.05 -1.63
N LEU A 213 15.49 11.63 -2.41
CA LEU A 213 14.29 10.94 -2.90
C LEU A 213 14.66 9.73 -3.77
N VAL A 214 15.62 9.89 -4.69
CA VAL A 214 16.13 8.81 -5.54
C VAL A 214 16.76 7.70 -4.70
N VAL A 215 17.59 8.04 -3.71
CA VAL A 215 18.20 7.05 -2.81
C VAL A 215 17.12 6.28 -2.02
N LEU A 216 16.13 6.97 -1.45
CA LEU A 216 15.08 6.33 -0.66
C LEU A 216 14.20 5.41 -1.53
N LEU A 217 13.83 5.85 -2.74
CA LEU A 217 13.09 5.03 -3.69
C LEU A 217 13.90 3.81 -4.15
N THR A 218 15.17 3.99 -4.52
CA THR A 218 16.01 2.87 -4.97
C THR A 218 16.22 1.83 -3.86
N LEU A 219 16.40 2.25 -2.60
CA LEU A 219 16.47 1.33 -1.46
C LEU A 219 15.17 0.54 -1.27
N ASN A 220 14.01 1.19 -1.34
CA ASN A 220 12.72 0.50 -1.26
C ASN A 220 12.48 -0.45 -2.43
N ALA A 221 12.83 -0.05 -3.66
CA ALA A 221 12.71 -0.89 -4.84
C ALA A 221 13.59 -2.15 -4.75
N VAL A 222 14.87 -2.00 -4.38
CA VAL A 222 15.80 -3.12 -4.19
C VAL A 222 15.30 -4.07 -3.09
N MET A 223 14.80 -3.55 -1.97
CA MET A 223 14.21 -4.38 -0.92
C MET A 223 12.95 -5.11 -1.39
N GLY A 224 12.07 -4.44 -2.13
CA GLY A 224 10.89 -5.03 -2.75
C GLY A 224 11.24 -6.20 -3.67
N ASP A 225 12.20 -6.00 -4.58
CA ASP A 225 12.67 -7.03 -5.50
C ASP A 225 13.37 -8.19 -4.78
N ALA A 226 14.15 -7.90 -3.74
CA ALA A 226 14.75 -8.94 -2.90
C ALA A 226 13.68 -9.82 -2.23
N ILE A 227 12.57 -9.24 -1.77
CA ILE A 227 11.46 -9.98 -1.15
C ILE A 227 10.74 -10.83 -2.19
N VAL A 228 10.60 -10.33 -3.43
CA VAL A 228 10.07 -11.09 -4.57
C VAL A 228 10.94 -12.30 -4.87
N LEU A 229 12.25 -12.11 -5.00
CA LEU A 229 13.19 -13.19 -5.28
C LEU A 229 13.30 -14.18 -4.12
N TRP A 230 13.22 -13.70 -2.89
CA TRP A 230 13.14 -14.53 -1.69
C TRP A 230 11.93 -15.45 -1.72
N ARG A 231 10.74 -14.95 -2.08
CA ARG A 231 9.51 -15.76 -2.16
C ARG A 231 9.69 -16.92 -3.13
N MET A 232 10.29 -16.66 -4.29
CA MET A 232 10.59 -17.69 -5.29
C MET A 232 11.54 -18.76 -4.72
N CYS A 233 12.60 -18.35 -4.02
CA CYS A 233 13.56 -19.27 -3.41
C CYS A 233 12.90 -20.19 -2.37
N VAL A 234 12.04 -19.64 -1.52
CA VAL A 234 11.28 -20.39 -0.50
C VAL A 234 10.39 -21.44 -1.14
N VAL A 235 9.64 -21.07 -2.18
CA VAL A 235 8.72 -21.96 -2.91
C VAL A 235 9.46 -23.15 -3.54
N TRP A 236 10.67 -22.92 -4.01
CA TRP A 236 11.52 -23.94 -4.61
C TRP A 236 12.45 -24.65 -3.62
N LYS A 237 12.27 -24.47 -2.31
CA LYS A 237 13.10 -25.09 -1.25
C LYS A 237 14.60 -24.84 -1.45
N ASN A 238 14.98 -23.63 -1.88
CA ASN A 238 16.37 -23.20 -2.07
C ASN A 238 17.21 -24.13 -2.98
N LYS A 239 16.62 -24.68 -4.05
CA LYS A 239 17.39 -25.41 -5.07
C LYS A 239 18.50 -24.51 -5.63
N ARG A 240 19.73 -25.03 -5.66
CA ARG A 240 20.94 -24.30 -6.09
C ARG A 240 20.76 -23.45 -7.37
N PRO A 241 20.20 -23.96 -8.49
CA PRO A 241 20.07 -23.13 -9.70
C PRO A 241 19.16 -21.92 -9.51
N ILE A 242 18.08 -22.06 -8.75
CA ILE A 242 17.10 -20.98 -8.51
C ILE A 242 17.67 -19.96 -7.53
N LEU A 243 18.41 -20.43 -6.54
CA LEU A 243 19.13 -19.54 -5.61
C LEU A 243 20.20 -18.73 -6.34
N VAL A 244 21.00 -19.36 -7.22
CA VAL A 244 22.02 -18.67 -8.02
C VAL A 244 21.37 -17.64 -8.95
N PHE A 245 20.26 -18.00 -9.60
CA PHE A 245 19.49 -17.08 -10.44
C PHE A 245 18.95 -15.89 -9.65
N ALA A 246 18.36 -16.13 -8.47
CA ALA A 246 17.85 -15.07 -7.60
C ALA A 246 18.96 -14.13 -7.11
N VAL A 247 20.08 -14.66 -6.64
CA VAL A 247 21.22 -13.86 -6.19
C VAL A 247 21.81 -13.06 -7.35
N GLY A 248 21.94 -13.66 -8.54
CA GLY A 248 22.39 -12.97 -9.74
C GLY A 248 21.51 -11.79 -10.10
N LEU A 249 20.19 -11.97 -10.16
CA LEU A 249 19.25 -10.88 -10.43
C LEU A 249 19.30 -9.79 -9.36
N ALA A 250 19.32 -10.15 -8.07
CA ALA A 250 19.40 -9.18 -6.99
C ALA A 250 20.68 -8.32 -7.07
N LEU A 251 21.82 -8.92 -7.42
CA LEU A 251 23.08 -8.20 -7.60
C LEU A 251 23.04 -7.26 -8.81
N VAL A 252 22.46 -7.70 -9.93
CA VAL A 252 22.31 -6.84 -11.12
C VAL A 252 21.39 -5.65 -10.82
N THR A 253 20.24 -5.89 -10.17
CA THR A 253 19.34 -4.81 -9.75
C THR A 253 20.04 -3.84 -8.80
N LEU A 254 20.75 -4.34 -7.79
CA LEU A 254 21.49 -3.50 -6.85
C LEU A 254 22.56 -2.65 -7.57
N ALA A 255 23.34 -3.26 -8.46
CA ALA A 255 24.38 -2.57 -9.21
C ALA A 255 23.79 -1.45 -10.09
N LEU A 256 22.73 -1.74 -10.85
CA LEU A 256 22.07 -0.73 -11.69
C LEU A 256 21.49 0.43 -10.87
N ASN A 257 20.90 0.16 -9.71
CA ASN A 257 20.38 1.19 -8.82
C ASN A 257 21.51 2.07 -8.24
N ILE A 258 22.65 1.48 -7.84
CA ILE A 258 23.80 2.25 -7.35
C ILE A 258 24.35 3.17 -8.46
N VAL A 259 24.53 2.64 -9.67
CA VAL A 259 25.02 3.45 -10.79
C VAL A 259 24.03 4.58 -11.12
N ASN A 260 22.71 4.31 -11.07
CA ASN A 260 21.69 5.35 -11.27
C ASN A 260 21.83 6.47 -10.25
N VAL A 261 21.96 6.14 -8.95
CA VAL A 261 22.15 7.14 -7.87
C VAL A 261 23.40 7.98 -8.11
N VAL A 262 24.53 7.36 -8.47
CA VAL A 262 25.80 8.05 -8.71
C VAL A 262 25.70 9.01 -9.89
N VAL A 263 25.10 8.58 -11.00
CA VAL A 263 24.92 9.41 -12.19
C VAL A 263 23.97 10.58 -11.91
N THR A 264 22.87 10.35 -11.21
CA THR A 264 21.96 11.43 -10.82
C THR A 264 22.64 12.43 -9.88
N ALA A 265 23.45 11.97 -8.93
CA ALA A 265 24.19 12.84 -8.02
C ALA A 265 25.24 13.70 -8.75
N ASP A 266 25.91 13.15 -9.76
CA ASP A 266 26.91 13.86 -10.57
C ASP A 266 26.27 14.91 -11.49
N ASN A 267 25.16 14.54 -12.16
CA ASN A 267 24.43 15.46 -13.05
C ASN A 267 23.83 16.66 -12.31
N ASN A 268 23.40 16.47 -11.05
CA ASN A 268 22.90 17.55 -10.20
C ASN A 268 23.99 18.61 -9.87
N GLY A 269 25.27 18.29 -10.03
CA GLY A 269 26.37 19.23 -9.87
C GLY A 269 26.66 20.12 -11.08
N TYR A 270 26.14 19.78 -12.27
CA TYR A 270 26.50 20.42 -13.55
C TYR A 270 25.37 21.19 -14.25
N GLN A 271 24.11 21.04 -13.82
CA GLN A 271 23.00 21.77 -14.45
C GLN A 271 22.87 23.22 -13.92
N ASN A 272 23.42 24.15 -14.69
CA ASN A 272 23.05 25.56 -14.65
C ASN A 272 21.55 25.74 -14.93
N LYS A 273 20.81 26.27 -13.94
CA LYS A 273 19.57 27.08 -13.87
C LYS A 273 18.66 27.38 -15.11
N PHE A 274 18.78 26.75 -16.29
CA PHE A 274 18.05 27.24 -17.48
C PHE A 274 17.03 26.31 -18.15
N LEU A 275 16.78 25.10 -17.66
CA LEU A 275 15.61 24.31 -18.07
C LEU A 275 15.11 23.47 -16.89
N VAL A 276 14.42 24.12 -15.95
CA VAL A 276 13.59 23.46 -14.92
C VAL A 276 12.38 22.86 -15.62
N GLN A 277 12.62 21.79 -16.38
CA GLN A 277 11.60 21.11 -17.16
C GLN A 277 11.87 19.62 -17.13
N GLN A 278 11.67 19.01 -15.96
CA GLN A 278 10.79 17.86 -15.79
C GLN A 278 10.79 17.43 -14.31
N ASN A 279 9.60 17.03 -13.86
CA ASN A 279 9.28 16.68 -12.49
C ASN A 279 10.19 15.59 -11.93
N VAL A 280 10.46 15.60 -10.61
CA VAL A 280 11.31 14.68 -9.83
C VAL A 280 11.54 13.33 -10.55
N PRO A 281 12.59 13.24 -11.38
CA PRO A 281 12.72 12.17 -12.36
C PRO A 281 13.60 11.06 -11.79
N VAL A 282 12.97 10.03 -11.19
CA VAL A 282 13.76 9.00 -10.48
C VAL A 282 14.27 7.89 -11.40
N PHE A 283 13.47 7.46 -12.38
CA PHE A 283 13.87 6.40 -13.33
C PHE A 283 13.69 6.76 -14.81
N SER A 284 12.96 7.82 -15.16
CA SER A 284 12.56 8.09 -16.55
C SER A 284 13.57 8.91 -17.37
N GLU A 285 14.52 9.60 -16.74
CA GLU A 285 15.44 10.51 -17.47
C GLU A 285 16.77 9.86 -17.84
N THR A 286 17.25 8.91 -17.05
CA THR A 286 18.51 8.22 -17.34
C THR A 286 18.22 6.88 -18.02
N ILE A 287 18.99 6.56 -19.07
CA ILE A 287 18.97 5.23 -19.69
C ILE A 287 19.17 4.14 -18.63
N LEU A 288 20.00 4.41 -17.63
CA LEU A 288 20.27 3.50 -16.51
C LEU A 288 19.06 3.31 -15.60
N GLY A 289 18.29 4.35 -15.33
CA GLY A 289 17.04 4.27 -14.56
C GLY A 289 15.99 3.44 -15.29
N ILE A 290 15.86 3.64 -16.60
CA ILE A 290 14.97 2.83 -17.46
C ILE A 290 15.41 1.36 -17.42
N MET A 291 16.71 1.08 -17.56
CA MET A 291 17.25 -0.28 -17.46
C MET A 291 17.01 -0.91 -16.07
N ALA A 292 17.13 -0.12 -15.00
CA ALA A 292 16.84 -0.55 -13.63
C ALA A 292 15.36 -0.91 -13.44
N ALA A 293 14.44 -0.15 -14.04
CA ALA A 293 13.02 -0.47 -14.03
C ALA A 293 12.71 -1.75 -14.83
N PHE A 294 13.30 -1.93 -16.01
CA PHE A 294 13.10 -3.14 -16.82
C PHE A 294 13.68 -4.40 -16.18
N ILE A 295 14.85 -4.32 -15.55
CA ILE A 295 15.40 -5.48 -14.82
C ILE A 295 14.53 -5.83 -13.61
N SER A 296 14.00 -4.82 -12.92
CA SER A 296 13.06 -5.02 -11.81
C SER A 296 11.80 -5.73 -12.31
N LEU A 297 11.19 -5.24 -13.39
CA LEU A 297 10.05 -5.89 -14.04
C LEU A 297 10.36 -7.34 -14.45
N ALA A 298 11.50 -7.57 -15.11
CA ALA A 298 11.90 -8.91 -15.56
C ALA A 298 12.09 -9.85 -14.37
N SER A 299 12.74 -9.39 -13.29
CA SER A 299 12.95 -10.18 -12.08
C SER A 299 11.61 -10.57 -11.43
N ASN A 300 10.66 -9.63 -11.38
CA ASN A 300 9.34 -9.82 -10.82
C ASN A 300 8.47 -10.76 -11.66
N ALA A 301 8.52 -10.63 -12.98
CA ALA A 301 7.83 -11.51 -13.92
C ALA A 301 8.38 -12.94 -13.85
N CYS A 302 9.71 -13.10 -13.90
CA CYS A 302 10.36 -14.41 -13.79
C CYS A 302 10.05 -15.09 -12.44
N ALA A 303 10.12 -14.35 -11.33
CA ALA A 303 9.79 -14.89 -10.01
C ALA A 303 8.32 -15.34 -9.94
N THR A 304 7.38 -14.53 -10.44
CA THR A 304 5.95 -14.86 -10.46
C THR A 304 5.67 -16.07 -11.35
N MET A 305 6.31 -16.15 -12.53
CA MET A 305 6.18 -17.29 -13.44
C MET A 305 6.72 -18.57 -12.81
N LEU A 306 7.89 -18.53 -12.17
CA LEU A 306 8.49 -19.70 -11.51
C LEU A 306 7.68 -20.17 -10.30
N VAL A 307 7.09 -19.25 -9.53
CA VAL A 307 6.14 -19.59 -8.46
C VAL A 307 4.88 -20.23 -9.07
N GLY A 308 4.30 -19.64 -10.11
CA GLY A 308 3.11 -20.15 -10.80
C GLY A 308 3.31 -21.53 -11.42
N ILE A 309 4.45 -21.78 -12.07
CA ILE A 309 4.83 -23.11 -12.57
C ILE A 309 4.87 -24.12 -11.43
N LYS A 310 5.41 -23.74 -10.26
CA LYS A 310 5.45 -24.64 -9.10
C LYS A 310 4.06 -25.00 -8.59
N VAL A 311 3.14 -24.03 -8.56
CA VAL A 311 1.73 -24.25 -8.20
C VAL A 311 1.07 -25.21 -9.19
N TRP A 312 1.28 -24.99 -10.49
CA TRP A 312 0.72 -25.85 -11.52
C TRP A 312 1.24 -27.29 -11.43
N LEU A 313 2.54 -27.48 -11.22
CA LEU A 313 3.13 -28.81 -11.01
C LEU A 313 2.55 -29.50 -9.76
N LEU A 314 2.35 -28.75 -8.66
CA LEU A 314 1.74 -29.30 -7.45
C LEU A 314 0.31 -29.75 -7.73
N ARG A 315 -0.51 -28.91 -8.37
CA ARG A 315 -1.89 -29.25 -8.75
C ARG A 315 -1.96 -30.46 -9.68
N SER A 316 -1.10 -30.52 -10.70
CA SER A 316 -1.05 -31.65 -11.64
C SER A 316 -0.67 -32.96 -10.94
N GLN A 317 0.30 -32.91 -10.02
CA GLN A 317 0.67 -34.08 -9.22
C GLN A 317 -0.49 -34.54 -8.33
N LEU A 318 -1.21 -33.63 -7.68
CA LEU A 318 -2.37 -33.98 -6.87
C LEU A 318 -3.51 -34.55 -7.74
N ALA A 319 -3.80 -33.94 -8.89
CA ALA A 319 -4.82 -34.45 -9.81
C ALA A 319 -4.54 -35.89 -10.26
N ASN A 320 -3.28 -36.24 -10.47
CA ASN A 320 -2.88 -37.61 -10.84
C ASN A 320 -2.99 -38.62 -9.69
N HIS A 321 -3.07 -38.17 -8.43
CA HIS A 321 -3.21 -39.02 -7.23
C HIS A 321 -4.60 -38.90 -6.57
N ALA A 322 -5.53 -38.10 -7.13
CA ALA A 322 -6.79 -37.72 -6.52
C ALA A 322 -7.92 -38.74 -6.73
N HIS A 323 -7.68 -40.01 -6.42
CA HIS A 323 -8.79 -40.97 -6.26
C HIS A 323 -9.37 -40.96 -4.82
N THR A 324 -8.79 -40.23 -3.85
CA THR A 324 -9.16 -40.38 -2.43
C THR A 324 -9.12 -39.15 -1.51
N SER A 325 -8.92 -37.90 -1.95
CA SER A 325 -9.04 -36.78 -0.99
C SER A 325 -9.42 -35.43 -1.60
N ASP A 326 -10.64 -35.00 -1.31
CA ASP A 326 -11.27 -33.74 -1.74
C ASP A 326 -10.81 -32.52 -0.91
N ARG A 327 -9.62 -32.57 -0.31
CA ARG A 327 -9.14 -31.51 0.59
C ARG A 327 -7.93 -30.79 0.00
N ARG A 328 -8.22 -29.71 -0.73
CA ARG A 328 -7.25 -28.69 -1.16
C ARG A 328 -6.34 -28.32 0.02
N THR A 329 -5.03 -28.56 -0.12
CA THR A 329 -4.10 -28.31 0.99
C THR A 329 -3.94 -26.82 1.22
N VAL A 330 -3.79 -26.38 2.48
CA VAL A 330 -3.62 -24.95 2.83
C VAL A 330 -2.43 -24.33 2.09
N VAL A 331 -1.36 -25.11 1.90
CA VAL A 331 -0.18 -24.74 1.10
C VAL A 331 -0.55 -24.36 -0.33
N GLU A 332 -1.51 -25.03 -0.95
CA GLU A 332 -1.98 -24.72 -2.30
C GLU A 332 -2.65 -23.33 -2.36
N ARG A 333 -3.52 -23.03 -1.39
CA ARG A 333 -4.19 -21.71 -1.30
C ARG A 333 -3.20 -20.59 -1.04
N PHE A 334 -2.22 -20.81 -0.17
CA PHE A 334 -1.17 -19.83 0.10
C PHE A 334 -0.32 -19.55 -1.14
N MET A 335 0.06 -20.60 -1.87
CA MET A 335 0.82 -20.45 -3.10
C MET A 335 0.04 -19.72 -4.21
N GLU A 336 -1.28 -19.90 -4.28
CA GLU A 336 -2.14 -19.14 -5.20
C GLU A 336 -2.20 -17.66 -4.86
N LEU A 337 -2.38 -17.32 -3.59
CA LEU A 337 -2.35 -15.94 -3.12
C LEU A 337 -1.01 -15.26 -3.43
N LEU A 338 0.10 -16.01 -3.36
CA LEU A 338 1.43 -15.53 -3.78
C LEU A 338 1.51 -15.26 -5.28
N VAL A 339 0.87 -16.08 -6.12
CA VAL A 339 0.82 -15.85 -7.57
C VAL A 339 -0.06 -14.65 -7.87
N ASP A 340 -1.26 -14.57 -7.31
CA ASP A 340 -2.20 -13.48 -7.54
C ASP A 340 -1.60 -12.12 -7.15
N SER A 341 -0.98 -12.03 -5.97
CA SER A 341 -0.29 -10.81 -5.54
C SER A 341 0.93 -10.48 -6.40
N GLY A 342 1.68 -11.49 -6.86
CA GLY A 342 2.80 -11.31 -7.78
C GLY A 342 2.39 -10.79 -9.17
N LEU A 343 1.23 -11.23 -9.67
CA LEU A 343 0.64 -10.73 -10.92
C LEU A 343 0.25 -9.25 -10.81
N VAL A 344 -0.38 -8.85 -9.70
CA VAL A 344 -0.73 -7.44 -9.45
C VAL A 344 0.53 -6.57 -9.45
N TYR A 345 1.59 -6.98 -8.74
CA TYR A 345 2.84 -6.23 -8.68
C TYR A 345 3.55 -6.15 -10.04
N THR A 346 3.55 -7.26 -10.79
CA THR A 346 4.10 -7.28 -12.16
C THR A 346 3.30 -6.34 -13.07
N GLY A 347 1.97 -6.30 -12.94
CA GLY A 347 1.10 -5.37 -13.66
C GLY A 347 1.41 -3.90 -13.36
N ILE A 348 1.68 -3.57 -12.10
CA ILE A 348 2.09 -2.21 -11.69
C ILE A 348 3.41 -1.83 -12.39
N TRP A 349 4.41 -2.72 -12.39
CA TRP A 349 5.68 -2.47 -13.11
C TRP A 349 5.51 -2.36 -14.62
N ILE A 350 4.64 -3.16 -15.24
CA ILE A 350 4.32 -3.03 -16.67
C ILE A 350 3.73 -1.65 -16.95
N PHE A 351 2.74 -1.24 -16.15
CA PHE A 351 2.12 0.07 -16.29
C PHE A 351 3.15 1.19 -16.15
N TYR A 352 4.07 1.07 -15.19
CA TYR A 352 5.17 2.01 -15.00
C TYR A 352 6.11 2.06 -16.21
N CYS A 353 6.59 0.93 -16.70
CA CYS A 353 7.47 0.90 -17.87
C CYS A 353 6.79 1.41 -19.15
N VAL A 354 5.50 1.12 -19.35
CA VAL A 354 4.71 1.64 -20.49
C VAL A 354 4.62 3.16 -20.43
N SER A 355 4.51 3.73 -19.22
CA SER A 355 4.42 5.18 -19.02
C SER A 355 5.66 5.95 -19.51
N PHE A 356 6.83 5.30 -19.62
CA PHE A 356 8.04 5.91 -20.20
C PHE A 356 7.94 6.16 -21.71
N PHE A 357 7.16 5.35 -22.43
CA PHE A 357 7.08 5.40 -23.89
C PHE A 357 5.79 6.03 -24.41
N MET A 358 4.74 6.04 -23.58
CA MET A 358 3.45 6.61 -23.94
C MET A 358 3.00 7.62 -22.88
N PRO A 359 2.78 8.90 -23.24
CA PRO A 359 2.10 9.83 -22.35
C PRO A 359 0.64 9.39 -22.20
N ILE A 360 0.31 8.77 -21.06
CA ILE A 360 -0.99 8.10 -20.84
C ILE A 360 -2.12 9.13 -20.60
N ALA A 361 -1.80 10.24 -19.94
CA ALA A 361 -2.70 11.37 -19.74
C ALA A 361 -1.83 12.62 -19.57
N THR A 362 -2.06 13.65 -20.39
CA THR A 362 -1.36 14.94 -20.33
C THR A 362 -2.39 16.02 -20.06
N HIS A 363 -2.24 16.73 -18.95
CA HIS A 363 -2.99 17.95 -18.67
C HIS A 363 -2.06 19.15 -18.79
N THR A 364 -2.33 20.00 -19.79
CA THR A 364 -1.60 21.25 -20.03
C THR A 364 -2.21 22.36 -19.18
N PHE A 365 -1.45 22.88 -18.21
CA PHE A 365 -1.89 24.00 -17.34
C PHE A 365 -1.54 25.36 -17.93
N LEU A 366 -0.39 25.43 -18.61
CA LEU A 366 0.10 26.66 -19.20
C LEU A 366 0.79 26.29 -20.50
N GLN A 367 0.37 26.91 -21.60
CA GLN A 367 1.02 26.81 -22.90
C GLN A 367 1.35 28.22 -23.37
N VAL A 368 2.64 28.50 -23.53
CA VAL A 368 3.15 29.75 -24.12
C VAL A 368 3.70 29.41 -25.49
N GLU A 369 2.91 29.63 -26.54
CA GLU A 369 3.29 29.30 -27.92
C GLU A 369 4.56 30.06 -28.36
N SER A 370 4.66 31.33 -27.98
CA SER A 370 5.80 32.20 -28.29
C SER A 370 7.15 31.74 -27.71
N LEU A 371 7.15 30.96 -26.63
CA LEU A 371 8.36 30.43 -25.98
C LEU A 371 8.53 28.91 -26.11
N SER A 372 7.63 28.22 -26.85
CA SER A 372 7.57 26.75 -26.88
C SER A 372 7.56 26.11 -25.48
N TYR A 373 7.01 26.81 -24.49
CA TYR A 373 7.03 26.39 -23.09
C TYR A 373 5.64 25.89 -22.72
N SER A 374 5.56 24.62 -22.29
CA SER A 374 4.31 24.04 -21.79
C SER A 374 4.53 23.32 -20.46
N ILE A 375 3.69 23.65 -19.48
CA ILE A 375 3.66 22.99 -18.18
C ILE A 375 2.59 21.90 -18.25
N GLN A 376 3.02 20.65 -18.18
CA GLN A 376 2.16 19.48 -18.28
C GLN A 376 2.30 18.59 -17.06
N ILE A 377 1.18 18.14 -16.51
CA ILE A 377 1.17 17.04 -15.55
C ILE A 377 0.83 15.77 -16.31
N THR A 378 1.70 14.79 -16.18
CA THR A 378 1.58 13.50 -16.80
C THR A 378 1.25 12.43 -15.76
N ALA A 379 0.60 11.35 -16.19
CA ALA A 379 0.42 10.17 -15.33
C ALA A 379 1.75 9.61 -14.79
N VAL A 380 2.86 9.86 -15.49
CA VAL A 380 4.22 9.46 -15.08
C VAL A 380 4.64 10.18 -13.79
N ASP A 381 4.22 11.42 -13.58
CA ASP A 381 4.60 12.22 -12.42
C ASP A 381 3.95 11.67 -11.14
N HIS A 382 2.67 11.32 -11.24
CA HIS A 382 1.95 10.62 -10.18
C HIS A 382 2.56 9.25 -9.87
N LEU A 383 2.97 8.52 -10.90
CA LEU A 383 3.66 7.24 -10.71
C LEU A 383 5.00 7.45 -10.03
N ASN A 384 5.85 8.35 -10.51
CA ASN A 384 7.16 8.63 -9.92
C ASN A 384 7.06 8.99 -8.44
N ALA A 385 6.14 9.86 -8.05
CA ALA A 385 5.91 10.22 -6.66
C ALA A 385 5.38 9.02 -5.83
N GLY A 386 4.46 8.23 -6.41
CA GLY A 386 3.83 7.10 -5.73
C GLY A 386 4.67 5.82 -5.64
N MET A 387 5.70 5.66 -6.49
CA MET A 387 6.47 4.41 -6.62
C MET A 387 7.15 3.98 -5.30
N ALA A 388 7.62 4.95 -4.50
CA ALA A 388 8.24 4.67 -3.20
C ALA A 388 7.24 4.04 -2.21
N GLN A 389 5.95 4.36 -2.35
CA GLN A 389 4.89 3.77 -1.55
C GLN A 389 4.45 2.43 -2.14
N MET A 390 4.28 2.33 -3.47
CA MET A 390 3.87 1.10 -4.17
C MET A 390 4.84 -0.08 -3.92
N THR A 391 6.15 0.19 -3.96
CA THR A 391 7.20 -0.81 -3.68
C THR A 391 7.16 -1.33 -2.23
N THR A 392 6.59 -0.57 -1.29
CA THR A 392 6.39 -0.96 0.12
C THR A 392 5.06 -1.67 0.35
N ILE A 393 3.99 -1.28 -0.35
CA ILE A 393 2.66 -1.91 -0.26
C ILE A 393 2.76 -3.42 -0.53
N TYR A 394 3.47 -3.80 -1.58
CA TYR A 394 3.55 -5.20 -2.01
C TYR A 394 4.16 -6.12 -0.93
N PRO A 395 5.37 -5.86 -0.40
CA PRO A 395 5.94 -6.68 0.66
C PRO A 395 5.10 -6.73 1.94
N LEU A 396 4.45 -5.63 2.33
CA LEU A 396 3.58 -5.63 3.50
C LEU A 396 2.38 -6.57 3.32
N ILE A 397 1.75 -6.58 2.14
CA ILE A 397 0.69 -7.54 1.81
C ILE A 397 1.22 -8.96 1.92
N ILE A 398 2.42 -9.26 1.39
CA ILE A 398 3.02 -10.59 1.48
C ILE A 398 3.25 -10.99 2.94
N PHE A 399 3.75 -10.09 3.78
CA PHE A 399 3.94 -10.38 5.20
C PHE A 399 2.62 -10.64 5.93
N ILE A 400 1.56 -9.88 5.62
CA ILE A 400 0.22 -10.12 6.17
C ILE A 400 -0.30 -11.49 5.72
N LEU A 401 -0.19 -11.83 4.43
CA LEU A 401 -0.62 -13.12 3.89
C LEU A 401 0.13 -14.29 4.54
N VAL A 402 1.46 -14.18 4.70
CA VAL A 402 2.29 -15.17 5.40
C VAL A 402 1.90 -15.29 6.87
N ALA A 403 1.61 -14.18 7.54
CA ALA A 403 1.18 -14.18 8.93
C ALA A 403 -0.20 -14.86 9.09
N LEU A 404 -1.15 -14.56 8.19
CA LEU A 404 -2.48 -15.17 8.18
C LEU A 404 -2.42 -16.68 7.95
N ASP A 405 -1.64 -17.13 6.97
CA ASP A 405 -1.43 -18.56 6.69
C ASP A 405 -0.91 -19.32 7.93
N ARG A 406 0.12 -18.77 8.59
CA ARG A 406 0.65 -19.36 9.82
C ARG A 406 -0.39 -19.45 10.93
N THR A 407 -1.18 -18.39 11.14
CA THR A 407 -2.23 -18.42 12.17
C THR A 407 -3.31 -19.46 11.86
N TYR A 408 -3.67 -19.66 10.59
CA TYR A 408 -4.63 -20.69 10.20
C TYR A 408 -4.10 -22.11 10.47
N HIS A 409 -2.82 -22.34 10.16
CA HIS A 409 -2.15 -23.61 10.45
C HIS A 409 -2.07 -23.94 11.94
N GLU A 410 -1.88 -22.96 12.81
CA GLU A 410 -1.85 -23.19 14.27
C GLU A 410 -3.24 -23.47 14.86
N HIS A 411 -4.31 -22.96 14.24
CA HIS A 411 -5.67 -23.09 14.76
C HIS A 411 -6.47 -24.26 14.15
N GLY A 412 -6.02 -24.89 13.06
CA GLY A 412 -6.58 -26.15 12.56
C GLY A 412 -5.78 -27.38 13.04
N PRO A 413 -6.36 -28.60 13.18
CA PRO A 413 -7.74 -28.97 13.44
C PRO A 413 -7.93 -29.28 14.94
N ARG A 414 -7.83 -28.28 15.83
CA ARG A 414 -8.26 -28.46 17.23
C ARG A 414 -9.76 -28.71 17.34
N ALA A 415 -10.55 -28.23 16.37
CA ALA A 415 -11.98 -28.46 16.30
C ALA A 415 -12.38 -29.93 16.05
N LEU A 416 -11.55 -30.71 15.33
CA LEU A 416 -11.79 -32.16 15.15
C LEU A 416 -11.39 -32.96 16.39
N HIS A 417 -10.33 -32.53 17.09
CA HIS A 417 -9.94 -33.18 18.35
C HIS A 417 -10.98 -32.93 19.44
N THR A 418 -11.56 -31.74 19.53
CA THR A 418 -12.64 -31.47 20.49
C THR A 418 -13.92 -32.24 20.16
N SER A 419 -14.26 -32.44 18.87
CA SER A 419 -15.42 -33.24 18.47
C SER A 419 -15.21 -34.75 18.62
N GLU A 420 -14.03 -35.29 18.31
CA GLU A 420 -13.69 -36.70 18.57
C GLU A 420 -13.56 -36.99 20.06
N GLN A 421 -13.03 -36.04 20.82
CA GLN A 421 -12.91 -36.17 22.26
C GLN A 421 -14.31 -36.10 22.89
N LEU A 422 -15.18 -35.15 22.51
CA LEU A 422 -16.60 -35.13 22.93
C LEU A 422 -17.37 -36.39 22.51
N SER A 423 -17.21 -36.89 21.28
CA SER A 423 -17.87 -38.14 20.87
C SER A 423 -17.35 -39.37 21.63
N ARG A 424 -16.11 -39.32 22.14
CA ARG A 424 -15.52 -40.37 22.99
C ARG A 424 -16.02 -40.29 24.43
N TRP A 425 -16.38 -39.11 24.93
CA TRP A 425 -17.05 -38.97 26.24
C TRP A 425 -18.53 -39.36 26.18
N ASP A 426 -19.20 -39.17 25.03
CA ASP A 426 -20.60 -39.59 24.84
C ASP A 426 -20.77 -41.11 24.63
N ALA A 427 -19.69 -41.84 24.30
CA ALA A 427 -19.75 -43.29 24.09
C ALA A 427 -19.52 -44.13 25.37
N ASP A 428 -18.97 -43.54 26.44
CA ASP A 428 -18.51 -44.28 27.63
C ASP A 428 -19.30 -43.96 28.92
N VAL A 429 -20.45 -43.29 28.84
CA VAL A 429 -21.32 -43.07 30.03
C VAL A 429 -22.72 -43.64 29.79
N PRO A 430 -23.01 -44.87 30.26
CA PRO A 430 -24.39 -45.28 30.43
C PRO A 430 -24.98 -44.49 31.62
N ILE A 431 -25.58 -43.34 31.33
CA ILE A 431 -26.43 -42.64 32.30
C ILE A 431 -27.70 -43.48 32.45
N ALA A 432 -27.68 -44.41 33.41
CA ALA A 432 -28.90 -44.97 33.96
C ALA A 432 -29.64 -43.84 34.67
N LEU A 433 -30.60 -43.25 33.97
CA LEU A 433 -31.53 -42.26 34.51
C LEU A 433 -32.57 -43.01 35.35
N ASP A 434 -32.25 -43.31 36.60
CA ASP A 434 -33.21 -43.85 37.56
C ASP A 434 -34.18 -42.73 37.95
N MET A 435 -35.36 -42.76 37.35
CA MET A 435 -36.44 -41.82 37.59
C MET A 435 -37.13 -42.21 38.91
N HIS A 436 -36.57 -41.75 40.04
CA HIS A 436 -37.17 -41.96 41.36
C HIS A 436 -38.30 -40.95 41.61
N VAL A 437 -39.53 -41.44 41.49
CA VAL A 437 -40.77 -40.74 41.81
C VAL A 437 -40.81 -40.39 43.30
N MET A 438 -40.85 -39.10 43.62
CA MET A 438 -41.20 -38.60 44.95
C MET A 438 -42.69 -38.82 45.21
N GLY A 439 -43.01 -39.82 46.03
CA GLY A 439 -44.27 -39.92 46.75
C GLY A 439 -43.99 -39.86 48.25
N ASP A 440 -44.24 -38.70 48.85
CA ASP A 440 -44.16 -38.47 50.29
C ASP A 440 -45.50 -38.85 50.92
N GLU A 441 -45.58 -40.03 51.55
CA GLU A 441 -46.59 -40.28 52.59
C GLU A 441 -45.93 -40.95 53.80
N ARG A 442 -46.03 -40.23 54.91
CA ARG A 442 -45.46 -40.53 56.23
C ARG A 442 -46.58 -41.08 57.11
N GLY A 443 -46.45 -42.33 57.58
CA GLY A 443 -47.23 -42.79 58.74
C GLY A 443 -47.31 -44.31 58.92
N ARG A 444 -46.67 -44.81 59.99
CA ARG A 444 -47.10 -45.88 60.94
C ARG A 444 -48.19 -46.86 60.45
N GLU A 445 -48.09 -48.17 60.57
CA GLU A 445 -47.68 -48.99 61.72
C GLU A 445 -47.81 -50.48 61.33
N ARG A 446 -46.94 -51.33 61.90
CA ARG A 446 -47.25 -52.68 62.46
C ARG A 446 -47.98 -53.73 61.58
N SER A 447 -47.28 -54.80 61.19
CA SER A 447 -47.38 -56.15 61.82
C SER A 447 -46.80 -57.24 60.90
N GLU A 448 -46.00 -58.11 61.51
CA GLU A 448 -45.91 -59.58 61.35
C GLU A 448 -46.04 -60.24 59.96
N GLY A 449 -45.10 -61.15 59.64
CA GLY A 449 -45.39 -62.23 58.70
C GLY A 449 -44.18 -62.89 58.01
N ALA A 450 -43.51 -63.78 58.75
CA ALA A 450 -42.93 -65.07 58.34
C ALA A 450 -42.39 -65.34 56.91
N ALA A 451 -41.25 -66.08 56.93
CA ALA A 451 -40.82 -67.12 55.98
C ALA A 451 -40.28 -66.63 54.61
N SER A 452 -39.27 -67.22 53.96
CA SER A 452 -38.44 -68.41 54.17
C SER A 452 -37.52 -68.52 52.93
N TYR A 453 -36.23 -68.86 53.12
CA TYR A 453 -35.31 -69.57 52.18
C TYR A 453 -35.07 -68.95 50.77
N SER A 454 -33.90 -68.88 50.14
CA SER A 454 -32.64 -69.66 50.12
C SER A 454 -31.62 -68.78 49.36
N LYS A 455 -30.36 -68.58 49.77
CA LYS A 455 -29.18 -69.46 49.68
C LYS A 455 -28.87 -70.00 48.27
N VAL A 456 -28.10 -69.24 47.48
CA VAL A 456 -27.09 -69.80 46.56
C VAL A 456 -25.83 -68.93 46.57
N SER A 457 -24.76 -69.57 47.02
CA SER A 457 -23.32 -69.24 46.96
C SER A 457 -22.83 -69.01 45.52
N ASN A 458 -22.05 -67.95 45.25
CA ASN A 458 -20.56 -67.91 45.21
C ASN A 458 -19.95 -68.69 44.00
N PRO A 459 -18.69 -68.50 43.61
CA PRO A 459 -17.89 -67.29 43.38
C PRO A 459 -17.08 -67.38 42.04
N THR A 460 -16.23 -66.37 41.80
CA THR A 460 -14.89 -66.43 41.14
C THR A 460 -14.75 -67.12 39.77
N ASP A 461 -14.17 -66.40 38.81
CA ASP A 461 -12.80 -66.71 38.38
C ASP A 461 -12.15 -65.53 37.63
N SER A 462 -10.93 -65.27 38.06
CA SER A 462 -9.87 -64.48 37.43
C SER A 462 -9.39 -65.12 36.12
N TRP A 463 -9.09 -64.29 35.10
CA TRP A 463 -7.82 -64.23 34.35
C TRP A 463 -7.79 -62.94 33.53
#